data_AF-A0AAV5NPK6-F1
#
_entry.id   AF-A0AAV5NPK6-F1
#
_cell.length_a   1.000
_cell.length_b   1.000
_cell.length_c   1.000
_cell.angle_alpha   90.00
_cell.angle_beta   90.00
_cell.angle_gamma   90.00
#
_symmetry.space_group_name_H-M   'P 1'
#
loop_
_entity.id
_entity.type
_entity.pdbx_description
1 polymer ?
#
loop_
_entity_poly.entity_id
_entity_poly.type
_entity_poly.pdbx_seq_one_letter_code
_entity_poly.pdbx_strand_id
1 'polypeptide(L)' 'MGDSIYEIDPNLCTECKGHYEKPTCQSVCPITKCIITDPNNIETDEQLLEKFVIIQGLA' A
#
# COMPACT_ATOMS: atom_id res chain seq x y z
N MET A 1 -1.86 13.99 22.42
CA MET A 1 -1.92 13.30 21.13
C MET A 1 -1.86 11.82 21.44
N GLY A 2 -3.02 11.22 21.62
CA GLY A 2 -3.23 9.78 21.64
C GLY A 2 -4.45 9.50 20.75
N ASP A 3 -4.74 8.22 20.57
CA ASP A 3 -6.01 7.66 20.06
C ASP A 3 -5.98 7.16 18.61
N SER A 4 -5.55 5.89 18.48
CA SER A 4 -5.65 4.97 17.34
C SER A 4 -4.88 5.35 16.06
N ILE A 5 -3.90 4.51 15.70
CA ILE A 5 -3.28 4.52 14.37
C ILE A 5 -4.19 3.81 13.36
N TYR A 6 -4.17 4.26 12.11
CA TYR A 6 -4.70 3.46 11.01
C TYR A 6 -3.68 2.40 10.62
N GLU A 7 -4.14 1.18 10.39
CA GLU A 7 -3.31 0.05 9.95
C GLU A 7 -3.61 -0.26 8.49
N ILE A 8 -2.55 -0.52 7.72
CA ILE A 8 -2.65 -1.00 6.35
C ILE A 8 -2.46 -2.51 6.40
N ASP A 9 -3.43 -3.28 5.90
CA ASP A 9 -3.26 -4.72 5.72
C ASP A 9 -2.26 -4.97 4.57
N PRO A 10 -1.08 -5.57 4.83
CA PRO A 10 -0.08 -5.82 3.79
C PRO A 10 -0.58 -6.78 2.71
N ASN A 11 -1.57 -7.64 3.01
CA ASN A 11 -2.15 -8.55 2.02
C ASN A 11 -3.00 -7.83 0.98
N LEU A 12 -3.43 -6.58 1.26
CA LEU A 12 -4.22 -5.75 0.36
C LEU A 12 -3.44 -4.55 -0.19
N CYS A 13 -2.25 -4.27 0.35
CA CYS A 13 -1.40 -3.18 -0.12
C CYS A 13 -0.63 -3.59 -1.39
N THR A 14 -0.92 -2.93 -2.51
CA THR A 14 -0.15 -3.06 -3.77
C THR A 14 0.78 -1.86 -4.00
N GLU A 15 0.97 -1.01 -2.99
CA GLU A 15 1.57 0.33 -3.14
C GLU A 15 0.92 1.16 -4.26
N CYS A 16 -0.37 0.90 -4.50
CA CYS A 16 -1.18 1.41 -5.62
C CYS A 16 -0.72 0.98 -7.02
N LYS A 17 0.27 0.10 -7.17
CA LYS A 17 0.66 -0.49 -8.46
C LYS A 17 -0.55 -1.21 -9.09
N GLY A 18 -0.68 -1.06 -10.40
CA GLY A 18 -1.86 -1.50 -11.17
C GLY A 18 -3.00 -0.47 -11.23
N HIS A 19 -3.06 0.50 -10.32
CA HIS A 19 -4.05 1.57 -10.33
C HIS A 19 -3.46 2.96 -10.58
N TYR A 20 -2.37 3.31 -9.90
CA TYR A 20 -1.75 4.63 -9.92
C TYR A 20 -0.22 4.52 -9.90
N GLU A 21 0.48 5.56 -10.35
CA GLU A 21 1.95 5.61 -10.31
C GLU A 21 2.51 5.85 -8.90
N LYS A 22 1.69 6.41 -7.99
CA LYS A 22 2.09 6.75 -6.62
C LYS A 22 1.02 6.33 -5.60
N PRO A 23 1.41 6.00 -4.36
CA PRO A 23 0.46 5.69 -3.30
C PRO A 23 -0.49 6.86 -3.02
N THR A 24 -1.78 6.64 -3.21
CA THR A 24 -2.81 7.66 -2.95
C THR A 24 -2.93 7.96 -1.46
N CYS A 25 -2.78 6.95 -0.60
CA CYS A 25 -2.76 7.08 0.85
C CYS A 25 -1.69 8.07 1.35
N GLN A 26 -0.47 8.02 0.79
CA GLN A 26 0.60 8.99 1.10
C GLN A 26 0.27 10.39 0.58
N SER A 27 -0.45 10.49 -0.54
CA SER A 27 -0.79 11.76 -1.17
C SER A 27 -1.86 12.55 -0.41
N VAL A 28 -2.70 11.85 0.36
CA VAL A 28 -3.80 12.46 1.13
C VAL A 28 -3.52 12.58 2.62
N CYS A 29 -2.54 11.85 3.18
CA CYS A 29 -2.23 11.95 4.62
C CYS A 29 -1.77 13.38 4.96
N PRO A 30 -2.44 14.07 5.90
CA PRO A 30 -2.05 15.42 6.29
C PRO A 30 -0.75 15.42 7.12
N ILE A 31 -0.30 14.25 7.58
CA ILE A 31 0.92 14.06 8.37
C ILE A 31 2.02 13.53 7.45
N THR A 32 3.05 14.34 7.23
CA THR A 32 4.19 13.97 6.39
C THR A 32 4.96 12.81 7.01
N LYS A 33 5.27 11.76 6.23
CA LYS A 33 5.97 10.53 6.65
C LYS A 33 5.22 9.67 7.68
N CYS A 34 3.88 9.76 7.71
CA CYS A 34 3.03 8.88 8.51
C CYS A 34 2.93 7.46 7.91
N ILE A 35 2.94 7.36 6.59
CA ILE A 35 2.86 6.12 5.81
C ILE A 35 4.22 5.94 5.14
N ILE A 36 4.88 4.82 5.44
CA ILE A 36 6.22 4.47 4.97
C ILE A 36 6.20 3.06 4.37
N THR A 37 7.28 2.69 3.68
CA THR A 37 7.50 1.30 3.27
C THR A 37 7.69 0.42 4.50
N ASP A 38 7.00 -0.72 4.53
CA ASP A 38 7.08 -1.67 5.64
C ASP A 38 8.34 -2.56 5.47
N PRO A 39 9.32 -2.51 6.38
CA PRO A 39 10.52 -3.33 6.28
C PRO A 39 10.25 -4.83 6.42
N ASN A 40 9.10 -5.24 6.96
CA ASN A 40 8.72 -6.66 7.05
C ASN A 40 8.01 -7.19 5.80
N ASN A 41 7.54 -6.29 4.93
CA ASN A 41 6.79 -6.61 3.72
C ASN A 41 7.42 -5.87 2.52
N ILE A 42 8.69 -6.16 2.26
CA ILE A 42 9.40 -5.61 1.10
C ILE A 42 9.04 -6.44 -0.13
N GLU A 43 8.43 -5.79 -1.12
CA GLU A 43 7.93 -6.43 -2.33
C GLU A 43 8.51 -5.77 -3.58
N THR A 44 8.70 -6.55 -4.65
CA THR A 44 9.08 -6.02 -5.96
C THR A 44 7.86 -5.52 -6.72
N ASP A 45 8.07 -4.66 -7.74
CA ASP A 45 7.00 -4.21 -8.64
C ASP A 45 6.20 -5.39 -9.23
N GLU A 46 6.87 -6.49 -9.58
CA GLU A 46 6.23 -7.69 -10.12
C GLU A 46 5.32 -8.37 -9.08
N GLN A 47 5.78 -8.50 -7.83
CA GLN A 47 4.98 -9.07 -6.73
C GLN A 47 3.75 -8.22 -6.42
N LEU A 48 3.90 -6.89 -6.41
CA LEU A 48 2.79 -5.96 -6.18
C LEU A 48 1.74 -6.02 -7.31
N LEU A 49 2.18 -6.21 -8.55
CA LEU A 49 1.29 -6.40 -9.71
C LEU A 49 0.59 -7.76 -9.68
N GLU A 50 1.27 -8.84 -9.31
CA GLU A 50 0.64 -10.16 -9.12
C GLU A 50 -0.45 -10.10 -8.05
N LYS A 51 -0.16 -9.46 -6.91
CA LYS A 51 -1.14 -9.22 -5.84
C LYS A 51 -2.35 -8.43 -6.34
N PHE A 52 -2.13 -7.38 -7.15
CA PHE A 52 -3.21 -6.63 -7.79
C PHE A 52 -4.13 -7.53 -8.63
N VAL A 53 -3.57 -8.41 -9.46
CA VAL A 53 -4.33 -9.36 -10.30
C VAL A 53 -5.20 -10.27 -9.43
N ILE A 54 -4.64 -10.80 -8.33
CA ILE A 54 -5.37 -11.66 -7.38
C ILE A 54 -6.52 -10.89 -6.71
N ILE A 55 -6.25 -9.70 -6.16
CA ILE A 55 -7.25 -8.89 -5.44
C ILE A 55 -8.42 -8.48 -6.35
N GLN A 56 -8.12 -8.14 -7.61
CA GLN A 56 -9.14 -7.73 -8.58
C GLN A 56 -9.87 -8.92 -9.24
N GLY A 57 -9.50 -10.17 -8.92
CA GLY A 57 -10.11 -11.36 -9.52
C GLY A 57 -9.82 -11.49 -11.01
N LEU A 58 -8.64 -11.05 -11.45
CA LEU A 58 -8.17 -11.13 -12.84
C LEU A 58 -7.32 -12.38 -13.11
N ALA A 59 -7.14 -13.23 -12.09
CA ALA A 59 -6.44 -14.51 -12.14
C ALA A 59 -7.36 -15.65 -12.56
#